data_AF-A0AAW4YGT2-F1
#
_entry.id   AF-A0AAW4YGT2-F1
#
_cell.length_a   1.000
_cell.length_b   1.000
_cell.length_c   1.000
_cell.angle_alpha   90.00
_cell.angle_beta   90.00
_cell.angle_gamma   90.00
#
_symmetry.space_group_name_H-M   'P 1'
#
loop_
_entity.id
_entity.type
_entity.pdbx_description
1 polymer ?
#
loop_
_entity_poly.entity_id
_entity_poly.type
_entity_poly.pdbx_seq_one_letter_code
_entity_poly.pdbx_strand_id
1 'polypeptide(L)' 'MENPKVFISYSWHPEKNKIWVQRLAERLIQDGVNVKLDVWDLKHGHDKNA' A
#
# COMPACT_ATOMS: atom_id res chain seq x y z
N MET A 1 8.18 -18.19 -12.79
CA MET A 1 7.63 -18.19 -11.42
C MET A 1 6.92 -16.87 -11.26
N GLU A 2 5.61 -16.87 -11.01
CA GLU A 2 4.90 -15.62 -10.78
C GLU A 2 5.23 -15.11 -9.38
N ASN A 3 5.72 -13.88 -9.30
CA ASN A 3 5.99 -13.24 -8.02
C ASN A 3 4.64 -13.02 -7.30
N PRO A 4 4.50 -13.45 -6.03
CA PRO A 4 3.26 -13.29 -5.30
C PRO A 4 2.91 -11.79 -5.21
N LYS A 5 1.67 -11.47 -5.56
CA LYS A 5 1.13 -10.10 -5.48
C LYS A 5 0.30 -9.99 -4.22
N VAL A 6 0.58 -8.99 -3.38
CA VAL A 6 -0.11 -8.79 -2.10
C VAL A 6 -0.67 -7.37 -2.06
N PHE A 7 -1.94 -7.25 -1.64
CA PHE A 7 -2.58 -5.98 -1.39
C PHE A 7 -2.71 -5.77 0.13
N ILE A 8 -2.25 -4.64 0.63
CA ILE A 8 -2.33 -4.31 2.06
C ILE A 8 -3.35 -3.17 2.25
N SER A 9 -4.51 -3.54 2.77
CA SER A 9 -5.49 -2.59 3.30
C SER A 9 -5.14 -2.25 4.74
N TYR A 10 -5.03 -0.96 5.06
CA TYR A 10 -4.68 -0.51 6.40
C TYR A 10 -5.44 0.76 6.78
N SER A 11 -5.68 0.95 8.08
CA SER A 11 -6.28 2.18 8.59
C SER A 11 -5.24 3.31 8.59
N TRP A 12 -5.60 4.45 8.00
CA TRP A 12 -4.79 5.67 8.00
C TRP A 12 -4.49 6.22 9.40
N HIS A 13 -5.31 5.88 10.39
CA HIS A 13 -5.14 6.30 11.78
C HIS A 13 -5.06 5.09 12.72
N PRO A 14 -4.16 5.15 13.73
CA PRO A 14 -3.13 6.19 13.96
C PRO A 14 -2.01 6.17 12.91
N GLU A 15 -1.30 7.28 12.72
CA GLU A 15 -0.22 7.45 11.73
C GLU A 15 0.89 6.38 11.84
N LYS A 16 1.06 5.81 13.04
CA LYS A 16 1.94 4.65 13.28
C LYS A 16 1.67 3.46 12.36
N ASN A 17 0.41 3.23 11.99
CA ASN A 17 0.03 2.14 11.08
C ASN A 17 0.64 2.36 9.69
N LYS A 18 0.67 3.60 9.21
CA LYS A 18 1.29 3.95 7.93
C LYS A 18 2.79 3.62 7.90
N ILE A 19 3.50 3.98 8.97
CA ILE A 19 4.94 3.70 9.10
C ILE A 19 5.20 2.19 9.16
N TRP A 20 4.40 1.46 9.93
CA TRP A 20 4.54 0.01 10.05
C TRP A 20 4.24 -0.72 8.73
N VAL A 21 3.18 -0.32 8.02
CA VAL A 21 2.78 -0.88 6.73
C VAL A 21 3.81 -0.58 5.64
N GLN A 22 4.42 0.61 5.62
CA GLN A 22 5.52 0.92 4.71
C GLN A 22 6.71 -0.01 4.93
N ARG A 23 7.16 -0.17 6.18
CA ARG A 23 8.27 -1.09 6.51
C ARG A 23 7.96 -2.54 6.15
N LEU A 24 6.71 -2.97 6.34
CA LEU A 24 6.27 -4.31 5.94
C LEU A 24 6.32 -4.47 4.42
N ALA A 25 5.84 -3.47 3.67
CA ALA A 25 5.87 -3.49 2.21
C ALA A 25 7.29 -3.50 1.65
N GLU A 26 8.20 -2.68 2.20
CA GLU A 26 9.61 -2.66 1.80
C GLU A 26 10.27 -4.04 1.98
N ARG A 27 10.02 -4.71 3.11
CA ARG A 27 10.56 -6.03 3.38
C ARG A 27 10.03 -7.08 2.40
N LEU A 28 8.72 -7.09 2.16
CA LEU A 28 8.08 -7.98 1.19
C LEU A 28 8.62 -7.76 -0.23
N ILE A 29 8.86 -6.52 -0.64
CA ILE A 29 9.47 -6.19 -1.94
C ILE A 29 10.90 -6.73 -2.03
N GLN A 30 11.68 -6.65 -0.95
CA GLN A 30 13.03 -7.25 -0.89
C GLN A 30 12.98 -8.79 -1.00
N ASP A 31 11.96 -9.42 -0.44
CA ASP A 31 11.69 -10.86 -0.60
C ASP A 31 11.16 -11.24 -2.00
N GLY A 32 11.03 -10.28 -2.92
CA GLY A 32 10.55 -10.49 -4.29
C GLY A 32 9.03 -10.52 -4.43
N VAL A 33 8.29 -10.14 -3.38
CA VAL A 33 6.82 -10.05 -3.35
C VAL A 33 6.40 -8.69 -3.89
N ASN A 34 5.43 -8.65 -4.79
CA ASN A 34 4.96 -7.41 -5.38
C ASN A 34 3.82 -6.82 -4.51
N VAL A 35 4.11 -5.76 -3.76
CA VAL A 35 3.18 -5.17 -2.78
C VAL A 35 2.45 -3.95 -3.35
N LYS A 36 1.13 -3.93 -3.26
CA LYS A 36 0.28 -2.75 -3.49
C LYS A 36 -0.24 -2.21 -2.16
N LEU A 37 -0.03 -0.91 -1.94
CA LEU A 37 -0.56 -0.16 -0.80
C LEU A 37 -1.76 0.69 -1.24
N ASP A 38 -2.82 0.67 -0.44
CA ASP A 38 -4.02 1.49 -0.65
C ASP A 38 -3.69 3.01 -0.73
N VAL A 39 -2.66 3.46 0.00
CA VAL A 39 -2.20 4.87 -0.01
C VAL A 39 -1.60 5.32 -1.34
N TRP A 40 -1.07 4.40 -2.14
CA TRP A 40 -0.47 4.70 -3.44
C TRP A 40 -1.51 4.70 -4.55
N ASP A 41 -2.64 4.01 -4.36
CA ASP A 41 -3.74 3.95 -5.32
C ASP A 41 -4.70 5.16 -5.17
N LEU A 42 -4.68 5.85 -4.01
CA LEU A 42 -5.32 7.15 -3.80
C LEU A 42 -4.57 8.28 -4.54
N LYS A 43 -4.60 8.25 -5.88
CA LYS A 43 -4.50 9.48 -6.67
C LYS A 43 -5.64 10.40 -6.22
N HIS A 44 -5.29 11.48 -5.52
CA HIS A 44 -6.19 12.63 -5.34
C HIS A 44 -6.65 13.07 -6.73
N GLY A 45 -7.90 12.79 -7.10
CA GLY A 45 -8.41 13.18 -8.41
C GLY A 45 -9.55 12.31 -8.93
N HIS A 46 -10.74 12.47 -8.37
CA HIS A 46 -11.90 12.80 -9.20
C HIS A 46 -12.91 13.52 -8.32
N ASP A 47 -12.74 14.84 -8.29
CA ASP A 47 -13.80 15.78 -7.95
C ASP A 47 -15.01 15.45 -8.83
N LYS A 48 -16.00 14.75 -8.28
CA LYS A 48 -17.29 14.52 -8.92
C LYS A 48 -18.19 15.69 -8.57
N ASN A 49 -17.92 16.87 -9.13
CA ASN A 49 -18.92 17.91 -9.30
C ASN A 49 -19.04 18.20 -10.80
N ALA A 50 -19.88 17.40 -11.44
CA ALA A 50 -20.52 17.75 -12.70
C ALA A 50 -21.86 18.42 -12.39
#